data_AF-A0A161XKF1-F1
#
_entry.id   AF-A0A161XKF1-F1
#
_cell.length_a   1.000
_cell.length_b   1.000
_cell.length_c   1.000
_cell.angle_alpha   90.00
_cell.angle_beta   90.00
_cell.angle_gamma   90.00
#
_symmetry.space_group_name_H-M   'P 1'
#
loop_
_entity.id
_entity.type
_entity.pdbx_description
1 polymer ?
#
loop_
_entity_poly.entity_id
_entity_poly.type
_entity_poly.pdbx_seq_one_letter_code
_entity_poly.pdbx_strand_id
1 'polypeptide(L)'
;MYAGLKASPVTDVHVFARRGPAQAKFSPLELRELGHVPDVDVIVYPEDFEFDEGSMAAINSSNQTKQVVKTLTDWTLKDPSEFTASRRLHLHFLKAPVAVLGQERVEGLRTERTVLNGDGTVSGTGEFQDWPVQAVYRAVGYFGSPLPEVPFDELKGVIPNREGRVIDIDGEQVPGVYATGWIKRGPVGLIGHTKSDASETVRHLVEDLADSRTATQPDPDAVVEFLTERGVHLVQWSDWEVLDAYERAQGEPHGRERIKVVPREDMIRIARREDDATA
;
A
#
# COMPACT_ATOMS: atom_id res chain seq x y z
N MET A 1 -10.94 -13.52 -10.10
CA MET A 1 -10.16 -13.52 -8.83
C MET A 1 -10.54 -14.71 -7.92
N TYR A 2 -11.76 -14.78 -7.36
CA TYR A 2 -12.16 -15.85 -6.41
C TYR A 2 -11.89 -17.28 -6.92
N ALA A 3 -12.33 -17.62 -8.13
CA ALA A 3 -12.10 -18.95 -8.70
C ALA A 3 -10.61 -19.31 -8.79
N GLY A 4 -9.77 -18.34 -9.13
CA GLY A 4 -8.32 -18.52 -9.16
C GLY A 4 -7.71 -18.75 -7.78
N LEU A 5 -8.18 -18.04 -6.75
CA LEU A 5 -7.73 -18.27 -5.37
C LEU A 5 -8.21 -19.63 -4.83
N LYS A 6 -9.45 -20.02 -5.14
CA LYS A 6 -10.01 -21.32 -4.73
C LYS A 6 -9.26 -22.50 -5.35
N ALA A 7 -8.81 -22.36 -6.60
CA ALA A 7 -8.00 -23.35 -7.29
C ALA A 7 -6.48 -23.17 -7.06
N SER A 8 -6.07 -22.26 -6.18
CA SER A 8 -4.67 -21.89 -6.01
C SER A 8 -3.86 -23.09 -5.49
N PRO A 9 -2.79 -23.48 -6.20
CA PRO A 9 -1.88 -24.55 -5.77
C PRO A 9 -0.88 -24.07 -4.70
N VAL A 10 -0.94 -22.80 -4.29
CA VAL A 10 0.01 -22.22 -3.34
C VAL A 10 -0.14 -22.87 -1.97
N THR A 11 0.90 -23.59 -1.56
CA THR A 11 1.06 -24.16 -0.22
C THR A 11 1.94 -23.29 0.66
N ASP A 12 2.86 -22.53 0.08
CA ASP A 12 3.89 -21.79 0.81
C ASP A 12 3.95 -20.34 0.33
N VAL A 13 3.88 -19.41 1.27
CA VAL A 13 4.13 -17.99 1.03
C VAL A 13 5.34 -17.57 1.85
N HIS A 14 6.34 -16.98 1.20
CA HIS A 14 7.54 -16.49 1.86
C HIS A 14 7.53 -14.96 1.86
N VAL A 15 7.60 -14.37 3.05
CA VAL A 15 7.76 -12.92 3.26
C VAL A 15 9.18 -12.67 3.70
N PHE A 16 9.92 -11.89 2.92
CA PHE A 16 11.31 -11.55 3.19
C PHE A 16 11.45 -10.10 3.66
N ALA A 17 11.94 -9.93 4.88
CA ALA A 17 12.30 -8.65 5.44
C ALA A 17 13.82 -8.49 5.49
N ARG A 18 14.33 -7.42 4.89
CA ARG A 18 15.77 -7.11 4.88
C ARG A 18 16.35 -6.71 6.25
N ARG A 19 15.50 -6.45 7.26
CA ARG A 19 15.90 -6.06 8.62
C ARG A 19 15.32 -7.03 9.64
N GLY A 20 15.68 -6.86 10.91
CA GLY A 20 15.20 -7.68 12.02
C GLY A 20 13.74 -7.41 12.42
N PRO A 21 13.20 -8.24 13.34
CA PRO A 21 11.82 -8.15 13.81
C PRO A 21 11.44 -6.78 14.40
N ALA A 22 12.37 -6.12 15.08
CA ALA A 22 12.14 -4.80 15.70
C ALA A 22 11.89 -3.68 14.68
N GLN A 23 12.29 -3.87 13.42
CA GLN A 23 12.09 -2.89 12.35
C GLN A 23 10.91 -3.23 11.42
N ALA A 24 10.19 -4.32 11.71
CA ALA A 24 8.99 -4.72 10.98
C ALA A 24 7.92 -3.61 11.02
N LYS A 25 7.11 -3.53 9.97
CA LYS A 25 6.07 -2.49 9.80
C LYS A 25 4.64 -3.01 9.95
N PHE A 26 4.49 -4.25 10.44
CA PHE A 26 3.18 -4.79 10.79
C PHE A 26 2.55 -4.01 11.94
N SER A 27 1.23 -3.88 11.94
CA SER A 27 0.53 -3.50 13.16
C SER A 27 0.32 -4.72 14.08
N PRO A 28 0.22 -4.52 15.41
CA PRO A 28 -0.02 -5.63 16.34
C PRO A 28 -1.33 -6.39 16.08
N LEU A 29 -2.37 -5.71 15.57
CA LEU A 29 -3.66 -6.34 15.30
C LEU A 29 -3.58 -7.27 14.09
N GLU A 30 -3.07 -6.77 12.97
CA GLU A 30 -2.93 -7.54 11.72
C GLU A 30 -2.03 -8.76 11.94
N LEU A 31 -0.92 -8.61 12.69
CA LEU A 31 -0.04 -9.71 13.01
C LEU A 31 -0.73 -10.78 13.87
N ARG A 32 -1.57 -10.37 14.83
CA ARG A 32 -2.33 -11.32 15.65
C ARG A 32 -3.38 -12.06 14.82
N GLU A 33 -4.10 -11.35 13.96
CA GLU A 33 -5.09 -11.95 13.06
C GLU A 33 -4.45 -12.97 12.12
N LEU A 34 -3.22 -12.69 11.67
CA LEU A 34 -2.45 -13.62 10.86
C LEU A 34 -2.24 -14.99 11.53
N GLY A 35 -2.02 -15.00 12.86
CA GLY A 35 -1.89 -16.23 13.63
C GLY A 35 -3.19 -17.01 13.83
N HIS A 36 -4.34 -16.48 13.41
CA HIS A 36 -5.65 -17.12 13.50
C HIS A 36 -6.25 -17.47 12.14
N VAL A 37 -5.48 -17.31 11.05
CA VAL A 37 -5.96 -17.68 9.71
C VAL A 37 -6.21 -19.20 9.68
N PRO A 38 -7.44 -19.65 9.34
CA PRO A 38 -7.74 -21.07 9.30
C PRO A 38 -6.85 -21.81 8.29
N ASP A 39 -6.36 -22.99 8.69
CA ASP A 39 -5.55 -23.87 7.85
C ASP A 39 -4.29 -23.20 7.27
N VAL A 40 -3.65 -22.34 8.07
CA VAL A 40 -2.33 -21.74 7.77
C VAL A 40 -1.44 -21.78 9.00
N ASP A 41 -0.26 -22.38 8.86
CA ASP A 41 0.80 -22.29 9.86
C ASP A 41 1.71 -21.07 9.59
N VAL A 42 1.92 -20.24 10.60
CA VAL A 42 2.87 -19.13 10.52
C VAL A 42 4.20 -19.57 11.10
N ILE A 43 5.23 -19.57 10.25
CA ILE A 43 6.57 -20.07 10.55
C ILE A 43 7.54 -18.89 10.62
N VAL A 44 8.23 -18.76 11.74
CA VAL A 44 9.33 -17.83 11.96
C VAL A 44 10.60 -18.64 12.27
N TYR A 45 11.77 -18.04 12.01
CA TYR A 45 13.05 -18.72 12.11
C TYR A 45 13.85 -18.17 13.29
N PRO A 46 14.09 -18.94 14.37
CA PRO A 46 14.77 -18.45 15.58
C PRO A 46 16.11 -17.76 15.31
N GLU A 47 16.85 -18.20 14.30
CA GLU A 47 18.12 -17.61 13.86
C GLU A 47 18.01 -16.16 13.34
N ASP A 48 16.80 -15.66 13.09
CA ASP A 48 16.59 -14.28 12.67
C ASP A 48 16.28 -13.31 13.83
N PHE A 49 16.22 -13.80 15.07
CA PHE A 49 15.79 -13.05 16.26
C PHE A 49 16.96 -12.56 17.11
N GLU A 50 17.92 -11.93 16.44
CA GLU A 50 18.99 -11.17 17.08
C GLU A 50 18.57 -9.70 17.21
N PHE A 51 18.89 -9.09 18.36
CA PHE A 51 18.55 -7.70 18.65
C PHE A 51 19.81 -6.92 19.03
N ASP A 52 20.10 -5.87 18.28
CA ASP A 52 21.14 -4.89 18.58
C ASP A 52 20.60 -3.73 19.44
N GLU A 53 21.46 -2.76 19.77
CA GLU A 53 21.06 -1.59 20.55
C GLU A 53 19.95 -0.78 19.86
N GLY A 54 20.04 -0.58 18.54
CA GLY A 54 19.00 0.09 17.76
C GLY A 54 17.66 -0.65 17.77
N SER A 55 17.68 -1.98 17.76
CA SER A 55 16.49 -2.81 17.91
C SER A 55 15.86 -2.64 19.29
N MET A 56 16.67 -2.64 20.35
CA MET A 56 16.20 -2.40 21.70
C MET A 56 15.62 -0.98 21.86
N ALA A 57 16.25 0.02 21.24
CA ALA A 57 15.73 1.39 21.20
C ALA A 57 14.37 1.47 20.48
N ALA A 58 14.21 0.77 19.35
CA ALA A 58 12.93 0.69 18.63
C ALA A 58 11.83 0.01 19.44
N ILE A 59 12.16 -1.06 20.18
CA ILE A 59 11.24 -1.77 21.07
C ILE A 59 10.81 -0.87 22.24
N ASN A 60 11.74 -0.15 22.85
CA ASN A 60 11.48 0.68 24.02
C ASN A 60 10.73 1.98 23.69
N SER A 61 10.87 2.49 22.47
CA SER A 61 10.20 3.73 22.04
C SER A 61 8.75 3.55 21.58
N SER A 62 8.29 2.32 21.34
CA SER A 62 6.94 2.08 20.81
C SER A 62 6.30 0.82 21.40
N ASN A 63 5.18 1.00 22.10
CA ASN A 63 4.36 -0.11 22.58
C ASN A 63 3.86 -1.02 21.44
N GLN A 64 3.62 -0.48 20.24
CA GLN A 64 3.24 -1.28 19.09
C GLN A 64 4.40 -2.17 18.64
N THR A 65 5.61 -1.62 18.52
CA THR A 65 6.82 -2.38 18.18
C THR A 65 7.08 -3.47 19.20
N LYS A 66 6.97 -3.14 20.50
CA LYS A 66 7.11 -4.11 21.59
C LYS A 66 6.14 -5.28 21.48
N GLN A 67 4.87 -5.02 21.16
CA GLN A 67 3.86 -6.07 20.98
C GLN A 67 4.13 -6.94 19.74
N VAL A 68 4.55 -6.32 18.63
CA VAL A 68 4.94 -7.03 17.40
C VAL A 68 6.11 -7.97 17.68
N VAL A 69 7.20 -7.46 18.25
CA VAL A 69 8.38 -8.25 18.59
C VAL A 69 8.03 -9.38 19.54
N LYS A 70 7.28 -9.09 20.62
CA LYS A 70 6.84 -10.13 21.56
C LYS A 70 6.06 -11.24 20.84
N THR A 71 5.12 -10.89 19.97
CA THR A 71 4.31 -11.88 19.25
C THR A 71 5.17 -12.75 18.33
N LEU A 72 6.09 -12.13 17.58
CA LEU A 72 7.00 -12.87 16.70
C LEU A 72 7.95 -13.77 17.50
N THR A 73 8.48 -13.31 18.63
CA THR A 73 9.31 -14.11 19.53
C THR A 73 8.53 -15.26 20.16
N ASP A 74 7.27 -15.05 20.57
CA ASP A 74 6.44 -16.14 21.10
C ASP A 74 6.23 -17.24 20.04
N TRP A 75 6.20 -16.89 18.75
CA TRP A 75 6.08 -17.87 17.66
C TRP A 75 7.36 -18.68 17.41
N THR A 76 8.54 -18.20 17.83
CA THR A 76 9.78 -18.99 17.70
C THR A 76 9.82 -20.17 18.67
N LEU A 77 8.95 -20.17 19.69
CA LEU A 77 8.87 -21.19 20.72
C LEU A 77 7.91 -22.34 20.36
N LYS A 78 7.18 -22.25 19.24
CA LYS A 78 6.28 -23.30 18.78
C LYS A 78 7.07 -24.52 18.32
N ASP A 79 6.64 -25.72 18.73
CA ASP A 79 7.27 -26.96 18.28
C ASP A 79 6.89 -27.24 16.82
N PRO A 80 7.82 -27.62 15.94
CA PRO A 80 7.51 -27.96 14.56
C PRO A 80 6.44 -29.05 14.38
N SER A 81 6.25 -29.92 15.38
CA SER A 81 5.19 -30.92 15.39
C SER A 81 3.77 -30.34 15.55
N GLU A 82 3.63 -29.08 15.97
CA GLU A 82 2.35 -28.37 16.03
C GLU A 82 1.88 -27.88 14.65
N PHE A 83 2.78 -27.80 13.67
CA PHE A 83 2.46 -27.34 12.31
C PHE A 83 1.79 -28.46 11.51
N THR A 84 0.46 -28.38 11.42
CA THR A 84 -0.40 -29.41 10.80
C THR A 84 -1.28 -28.86 9.68
N ALA A 85 -1.21 -27.56 9.40
CA ALA A 85 -2.00 -26.92 8.36
C ALA A 85 -1.55 -27.35 6.96
N SER A 86 -2.48 -27.27 6.00
CA SER A 86 -2.17 -27.56 4.59
C SER A 86 -1.35 -26.46 3.91
N ARG A 87 -1.27 -25.26 4.51
CA ARG A 87 -0.57 -24.09 3.98
C ARG A 87 0.33 -23.46 5.03
N ARG A 88 1.39 -22.79 4.58
CA ARG A 88 2.42 -22.19 5.42
C ARG A 88 2.74 -20.77 4.98
N LEU A 89 2.89 -19.89 5.96
CA LEU A 89 3.40 -18.54 5.78
C LEU A 89 4.73 -18.41 6.52
N HIS A 90 5.80 -18.28 5.75
CA HIS A 90 7.15 -18.13 6.26
C HIS A 90 7.52 -16.66 6.36
N LEU A 91 7.88 -16.20 7.55
CA LEU A 91 8.38 -14.86 7.79
C LEU A 91 9.90 -14.93 8.02
N HIS A 92 10.65 -14.52 7.00
CA HIS A 92 12.11 -14.47 7.02
C HIS A 92 12.56 -13.05 7.34
N PHE A 93 13.35 -12.87 8.39
CA PHE A 93 13.98 -11.59 8.70
C PHE A 93 15.47 -11.64 8.37
N LEU A 94 16.10 -10.47 8.30
CA LEU A 94 17.51 -10.35 7.95
C LEU A 94 17.87 -11.03 6.61
N LYS A 95 16.94 -11.04 5.65
CA LYS A 95 17.15 -11.56 4.28
C LYS A 95 16.75 -10.51 3.26
N ALA A 96 17.73 -9.97 2.53
CA ALA A 96 17.50 -8.98 1.50
C ALA A 96 17.33 -9.67 0.13
N PRO A 97 16.21 -9.46 -0.60
CA PRO A 97 16.09 -9.93 -1.98
C PRO A 97 17.13 -9.26 -2.89
N VAL A 98 17.87 -10.04 -3.68
CA VAL A 98 18.93 -9.54 -4.58
C VAL A 98 18.68 -9.85 -6.06
N ALA A 99 18.02 -10.96 -6.39
CA ALA A 99 17.70 -11.29 -7.77
C ALA A 99 16.45 -12.18 -7.86
N VAL A 100 15.64 -11.96 -8.90
CA VAL A 100 14.62 -12.93 -9.32
C VAL A 100 15.28 -13.87 -10.33
N LEU A 101 15.14 -15.17 -10.12
CA LEU A 101 15.78 -16.22 -10.92
C LEU A 101 14.78 -16.79 -11.93
N GLY A 102 15.32 -17.32 -13.03
CA GLY A 102 14.57 -17.86 -14.17
C GLY A 102 14.76 -17.01 -15.43
N GLN A 103 14.45 -17.58 -16.58
CA GLN A 103 14.63 -16.92 -17.89
C GLN A 103 13.31 -16.35 -18.42
N GLU A 104 12.30 -17.21 -18.57
CA GLU A 104 10.99 -16.84 -19.14
C GLU A 104 9.93 -16.57 -18.07
N ARG A 105 10.13 -17.11 -16.87
CA ARG A 105 9.24 -16.97 -15.73
C ARG A 105 10.05 -16.99 -14.44
N VAL A 106 9.39 -16.63 -13.34
CA VAL A 106 9.96 -16.78 -11.99
C VAL A 106 10.17 -18.26 -11.68
N GLU A 107 11.40 -18.63 -11.39
CA GLU A 107 11.80 -19.98 -10.95
C GLU A 107 12.43 -19.96 -9.55
N GLY A 108 12.85 -18.77 -9.10
CA GLY A 108 13.31 -18.60 -7.73
C GLY A 108 13.53 -17.15 -7.34
N LEU A 109 13.88 -16.97 -6.07
CA LEU A 109 14.32 -15.69 -5.51
C LEU A 109 15.66 -15.92 -4.83
N ARG A 110 16.68 -15.18 -5.22
CA ARG A 110 17.94 -15.10 -4.48
C ARG A 110 17.83 -14.03 -3.41
N THR A 111 18.18 -14.39 -2.19
CA THR A 111 18.34 -13.45 -1.07
C THR A 111 19.76 -13.45 -0.55
N GLU A 112 20.21 -12.35 0.01
CA GLU A 112 21.45 -12.22 0.78
C GLU A 112 21.12 -12.15 2.28
N ARG A 113 21.89 -12.85 3.12
CA ARG A 113 21.82 -12.68 4.57
C ARG A 113 22.34 -11.28 4.93
N THR A 114 21.64 -10.62 5.85
CA THR A 114 22.04 -9.32 6.37
C THR A 114 22.34 -9.42 7.87
N VAL A 115 23.22 -8.56 8.37
CA VAL A 115 23.51 -8.43 9.81
C VAL A 115 23.19 -7.03 10.30
N LEU A 116 22.77 -6.92 11.55
CA LEU A 116 22.52 -5.64 12.21
C LEU A 116 23.83 -4.89 12.48
N ASN A 117 23.83 -3.57 12.26
CA ASN A 117 25.04 -2.74 12.40
C ASN A 117 25.20 -2.13 13.81
N GLY A 118 24.25 -2.35 14.74
CA GLY A 118 24.25 -1.73 16.07
C GLY A 118 23.18 -0.64 16.22
N ASP A 119 22.77 -0.01 15.13
CA ASP A 119 21.82 1.10 15.09
C ASP A 119 20.45 0.73 14.48
N GLY A 120 20.18 -0.57 14.28
CA GLY A 120 18.97 -1.07 13.63
C GLY A 120 18.99 -0.97 12.09
N THR A 121 20.08 -0.47 11.49
CA THR A 121 20.38 -0.65 10.07
C THR A 121 21.06 -2.00 9.84
N VAL A 122 21.25 -2.36 8.57
CA VAL A 122 21.84 -3.65 8.21
C VAL A 122 22.89 -3.53 7.11
N SER A 123 23.81 -4.48 7.09
CA SER A 123 24.77 -4.71 6.00
C SER A 123 24.65 -6.12 5.46
N GLY A 124 24.91 -6.31 4.16
CA GLY A 124 24.97 -7.63 3.54
C GLY A 124 26.20 -8.42 3.99
N THR A 125 26.07 -9.73 4.14
CA THR A 125 27.19 -10.61 4.53
C THR A 125 27.94 -11.20 3.34
N GLY A 126 27.39 -11.09 2.12
CA GLY A 126 27.85 -11.84 0.95
C GLY A 126 27.40 -13.30 0.93
N GLU A 127 26.62 -13.76 1.91
CA GLU A 127 26.05 -15.11 1.92
C GLU A 127 24.70 -15.13 1.22
N PHE A 128 24.61 -15.90 0.12
CA PHE A 128 23.42 -15.96 -0.71
C PHE A 128 22.65 -17.28 -0.54
N GLN A 129 21.32 -17.19 -0.62
CA GLN A 129 20.42 -18.33 -0.58
C GLN A 129 19.37 -18.20 -1.69
N ASP A 130 19.14 -19.29 -2.42
CA ASP A 130 18.13 -19.37 -3.47
C ASP A 130 16.88 -20.09 -2.94
N TRP A 131 15.72 -19.48 -3.16
CA TRP A 131 14.42 -19.99 -2.75
C TRP A 131 13.63 -20.42 -4.00
N PRO A 132 13.24 -21.70 -4.12
CA PRO A 132 12.46 -22.17 -5.26
C PRO A 132 11.01 -21.67 -5.16
N VAL A 133 10.69 -20.60 -5.88
CA VAL A 133 9.36 -19.97 -5.89
C VAL A 133 8.92 -19.69 -7.32
N GLN A 134 7.60 -19.64 -7.54
CA GLN A 134 7.03 -19.48 -8.89
C GLN A 134 6.37 -18.11 -9.12
N ALA A 135 6.31 -17.29 -8.06
CA ALA A 135 5.79 -15.93 -8.12
C ALA A 135 6.50 -15.06 -7.07
N VAL A 136 6.75 -13.80 -7.41
CA VAL A 136 7.35 -12.80 -6.51
C VAL A 136 6.48 -11.55 -6.52
N TYR A 137 6.08 -11.09 -5.33
CA TYR A 137 5.30 -9.87 -5.14
C TYR A 137 6.12 -8.86 -4.34
N ARG A 138 6.28 -7.66 -4.86
CA ARG A 138 7.00 -6.58 -4.17
C ARG A 138 6.02 -5.79 -3.30
N ALA A 139 6.13 -5.95 -1.98
CA ALA A 139 5.38 -5.19 -0.98
C ALA A 139 6.30 -4.25 -0.20
N VAL A 140 7.05 -3.39 -0.92
CA VAL A 140 8.12 -2.54 -0.35
C VAL A 140 7.75 -1.05 -0.30
N GLY A 141 6.46 -0.75 -0.41
CA GLY A 141 5.91 0.61 -0.46
C GLY A 141 5.35 0.95 -1.84
N TYR A 142 4.53 2.01 -1.87
CA TYR A 142 4.05 2.62 -3.10
C TYR A 142 4.99 3.75 -3.54
N PHE A 143 4.76 4.31 -4.72
CA PHE A 143 5.49 5.46 -5.22
C PHE A 143 4.55 6.36 -6.00
N GLY A 144 4.67 7.68 -5.82
CA GLY A 144 3.85 8.65 -6.57
C GLY A 144 4.16 8.61 -8.07
N SER A 145 3.28 9.18 -8.88
CA SER A 145 3.53 9.41 -10.30
C SER A 145 3.43 10.91 -10.58
N PRO A 146 4.30 11.47 -11.44
CA PRO A 146 4.26 12.88 -11.77
C PRO A 146 3.00 13.22 -12.58
N LEU A 147 2.56 14.47 -12.47
CA LEU A 147 1.56 15.06 -13.35
C LEU A 147 2.24 16.11 -14.25
N PRO A 148 1.79 16.29 -15.50
CA PRO A 148 2.24 17.40 -16.32
C PRO A 148 2.09 18.73 -15.58
N GLU A 149 3.10 19.59 -15.71
CA GLU A 149 3.10 20.97 -15.16
C GLU A 149 3.05 21.08 -13.62
N VAL A 150 3.13 19.95 -12.90
CA VAL A 150 3.21 19.94 -11.43
C VAL A 150 4.61 19.47 -11.00
N PRO A 151 5.32 20.22 -10.12
CA PRO A 151 6.61 19.80 -9.60
C PRO A 151 6.57 18.41 -8.93
N PHE A 152 7.63 17.63 -9.09
CA PHE A 152 7.72 16.27 -8.55
C PHE A 152 9.13 15.95 -8.06
N ASP A 153 9.24 15.39 -6.84
CA ASP A 153 10.48 14.88 -6.29
C ASP A 153 10.63 13.41 -6.69
N GLU A 154 11.40 13.15 -7.75
CA GLU A 154 11.66 11.80 -8.30
C GLU A 154 12.38 10.86 -7.33
N LEU A 155 13.01 11.38 -6.27
CA LEU A 155 13.67 10.54 -5.26
C LEU A 155 12.68 10.09 -4.19
N LYS A 156 11.79 10.98 -3.76
CA LYS A 156 10.82 10.71 -2.68
C LYS A 156 9.45 10.25 -3.18
N GLY A 157 9.13 10.48 -4.46
CA GLY A 157 7.85 10.14 -5.06
C GLY A 157 6.69 10.98 -4.55
N VAL A 158 6.93 12.27 -4.30
CA VAL A 158 5.96 13.22 -3.75
C VAL A 158 5.98 14.53 -4.54
N ILE A 159 4.92 15.33 -4.42
CA ILE A 159 4.89 16.72 -4.87
C ILE A 159 5.59 17.58 -3.80
N PRO A 160 6.68 18.30 -4.11
CA PRO A 160 7.35 19.22 -3.20
C PRO A 160 6.36 20.25 -2.63
N ASN A 161 6.33 20.41 -1.32
CA ASN A 161 5.40 21.33 -0.66
C ASN A 161 5.92 21.84 0.70
N ARG A 162 5.33 22.94 1.17
CA ARG A 162 5.44 23.46 2.54
C ARG A 162 4.06 23.42 3.19
N GLU A 163 3.86 22.48 4.13
CA GLU A 163 2.58 22.30 4.84
C GLU A 163 1.37 22.10 3.89
N GLY A 164 1.63 21.59 2.68
CA GLY A 164 0.63 21.35 1.64
C GLY A 164 0.55 22.42 0.56
N ARG A 165 1.21 23.58 0.68
CA ARG A 165 1.41 24.53 -0.42
C ARG A 165 2.48 24.00 -1.37
N VAL A 166 2.14 23.72 -2.62
CA VAL A 166 3.11 23.18 -3.58
C VAL A 166 4.19 24.23 -3.87
N ILE A 167 5.44 23.78 -3.99
CA ILE A 167 6.58 24.66 -4.31
C ILE A 167 7.25 24.24 -5.62
N ASP A 168 7.77 25.21 -6.35
CA ASP A 168 8.55 25.00 -7.57
C ASP A 168 10.03 24.69 -7.28
N ILE A 169 10.84 24.68 -8.33
CA ILE A 169 12.28 24.37 -8.24
C ILE A 169 13.08 25.45 -7.50
N ASP A 170 12.61 26.70 -7.50
CA ASP A 170 13.23 27.82 -6.78
C ASP A 170 12.75 27.85 -5.31
N GLY A 171 11.77 27.01 -4.97
CA GLY A 171 11.20 26.91 -3.63
C GLY A 171 10.10 27.95 -3.38
N GLU A 172 9.59 28.58 -4.43
CA GLU A 172 8.47 29.51 -4.35
C GLU A 172 7.14 28.77 -4.46
N GLN A 173 6.10 29.30 -3.82
CA GLN A 173 4.77 28.67 -3.88
C GLN A 173 4.22 28.72 -5.30
N VAL A 174 3.75 27.58 -5.81
CA VAL A 174 2.96 27.52 -7.03
C VAL A 174 1.53 27.98 -6.70
N PRO A 175 1.07 29.15 -7.19
CA PRO A 175 -0.20 29.71 -6.77
C PRO A 175 -1.39 28.80 -7.12
N GLY A 176 -2.29 28.59 -6.15
CA GLY A 176 -3.49 27.77 -6.34
C GLY A 176 -3.27 26.26 -6.37
N VAL A 177 -2.04 25.78 -6.16
CA VAL A 177 -1.73 24.35 -6.18
C VAL A 177 -1.38 23.88 -4.76
N TYR A 178 -2.10 22.86 -4.31
CA TYR A 178 -1.94 22.26 -2.98
C TYR A 178 -1.86 20.74 -3.08
N ALA A 179 -1.19 20.11 -2.12
CA ALA A 179 -1.07 18.65 -2.00
C ALA A 179 -1.50 18.19 -0.62
N THR A 180 -2.18 17.05 -0.55
CA THR A 180 -2.54 16.34 0.70
C THR A 180 -2.44 14.83 0.51
N GLY A 181 -2.33 14.08 1.61
CA GLY A 181 -2.26 12.63 1.63
C GLY A 181 -0.89 12.11 1.24
N TRP A 182 -0.87 10.94 0.59
CA TRP A 182 0.37 10.25 0.26
C TRP A 182 1.22 10.99 -0.77
N ILE A 183 0.61 11.73 -1.70
CA ILE A 183 1.39 12.52 -2.67
C ILE A 183 2.09 13.72 -2.01
N LYS A 184 1.67 14.15 -0.81
CA LYS A 184 2.30 15.21 -0.01
C LYS A 184 3.43 14.67 0.87
N ARG A 185 3.21 13.54 1.55
CA ARG A 185 4.07 13.04 2.65
C ARG A 185 4.76 11.71 2.39
N GLY A 186 4.45 11.06 1.27
CA GLY A 186 4.83 9.68 0.98
C GLY A 186 3.79 8.67 1.50
N PRO A 187 3.90 7.40 1.09
CA PRO A 187 2.87 6.37 1.31
C PRO A 187 2.99 5.71 2.69
N VAL A 188 2.93 6.52 3.74
CA VAL A 188 3.03 6.08 5.13
C VAL A 188 1.86 6.62 5.94
N GLY A 189 1.31 5.75 6.80
CA GLY A 189 0.24 6.10 7.74
C GLY A 189 -1.12 5.56 7.32
N LEU A 190 -1.93 5.22 8.34
CA LEU A 190 -3.32 4.81 8.20
C LEU A 190 -4.23 5.97 7.76
N ILE A 191 -5.46 5.64 7.33
CA ILE A 191 -6.49 6.58 6.86
C ILE A 191 -6.67 7.79 7.79
N GLY A 192 -6.63 7.58 9.12
CA GLY A 192 -6.75 8.66 10.11
C GLY A 192 -5.67 9.75 10.01
N HIS A 193 -4.42 9.38 9.69
CA HIS A 193 -3.33 10.36 9.53
C HIS A 193 -3.54 11.25 8.30
N THR A 194 -4.15 10.71 7.24
CA THR A 194 -4.48 11.46 6.04
C THR A 194 -5.55 12.52 6.32
N LYS A 195 -6.47 12.26 7.26
CA LYS A 195 -7.48 13.25 7.65
C LYS A 195 -6.87 14.49 8.30
N SER A 196 -6.02 14.32 9.30
CA SER A 196 -5.36 15.46 9.98
C SER A 196 -4.45 16.25 9.03
N ASP A 197 -3.76 15.53 8.14
CA ASP A 197 -2.93 16.13 7.10
C ASP A 197 -3.73 17.00 6.12
N ALA A 198 -4.89 16.51 5.67
CA ALA A 198 -5.78 17.27 4.80
C ALA A 198 -6.31 18.54 5.48
N SER A 199 -6.62 18.45 6.78
CA SER A 199 -7.05 19.63 7.55
C SER A 199 -6.00 20.73 7.62
N GLU A 200 -4.71 20.39 7.74
CA GLU A 200 -3.61 21.38 7.67
C GLU A 200 -3.57 22.08 6.32
N THR A 201 -3.62 21.30 5.23
CA THR A 201 -3.59 21.85 3.87
C THR A 201 -4.81 22.73 3.57
N VAL A 202 -6.01 22.31 3.99
CA VAL A 202 -7.24 23.10 3.81
C VAL A 202 -7.17 24.40 4.60
N ARG A 203 -6.63 24.40 5.82
CA ARG A 203 -6.44 25.64 6.60
C ARG A 203 -5.58 26.64 5.83
N HIS A 204 -4.47 26.18 5.27
CA HIS A 204 -3.58 27.04 4.48
C HIS A 204 -4.21 27.51 3.17
N LEU A 205 -4.97 26.67 2.50
CA LEU A 205 -5.77 27.09 1.34
C LEU A 205 -6.73 28.22 1.73
N VAL A 206 -7.44 28.09 2.84
CA VAL A 206 -8.39 29.12 3.31
C VAL A 206 -7.69 30.42 3.71
N GLU A 207 -6.51 30.34 4.32
CA GLU A 207 -5.66 31.51 4.62
C GLU A 207 -5.25 32.25 3.34
N ASP A 208 -4.79 31.50 2.33
CA ASP A 208 -4.30 32.05 1.07
C ASP A 208 -5.43 32.60 0.18
N LEU A 209 -6.68 32.14 0.37
CA LEU A 209 -7.83 32.57 -0.44
C LEU A 209 -8.03 34.09 -0.42
N ALA A 210 -7.71 34.75 0.69
CA ALA A 210 -7.85 36.20 0.84
C ALA A 210 -6.99 37.00 -0.16
N ASP A 211 -5.84 36.45 -0.56
CA ASP A 211 -4.87 37.08 -1.46
C ASP A 211 -4.81 36.36 -2.84
N SER A 212 -5.70 35.39 -3.06
CA SER A 212 -5.64 34.51 -4.23
C SER A 212 -6.29 35.10 -5.49
N ARG A 213 -5.78 34.71 -6.65
CA ARG A 213 -6.42 34.97 -7.95
C ARG A 213 -7.71 34.17 -8.05
N THR A 214 -8.79 34.83 -8.44
CA THR A 214 -10.06 34.16 -8.77
C THR A 214 -9.98 33.47 -10.13
N ALA A 215 -10.74 32.38 -10.29
CA ALA A 215 -10.87 31.71 -11.57
C ALA A 215 -11.47 32.67 -12.62
N THR A 216 -10.94 32.65 -13.84
CA THR A 216 -11.46 33.46 -14.96
C THR A 216 -12.90 33.06 -15.31
N GLN A 217 -13.24 31.78 -15.13
CA GLN A 217 -14.59 31.24 -15.22
C GLN A 217 -14.97 30.67 -13.85
N PRO A 218 -15.67 31.44 -13.00
CA PRO A 218 -16.00 31.02 -11.63
C PRO A 218 -17.27 30.17 -11.54
N ASP A 219 -17.99 29.97 -12.66
CA ASP A 219 -19.19 29.15 -12.70
C ASP A 219 -18.85 27.68 -12.33
N PRO A 220 -19.52 27.08 -11.33
CA PRO A 220 -19.30 25.68 -10.97
C PRO A 220 -19.45 24.70 -12.14
N ASP A 221 -20.29 25.01 -13.12
CA ASP A 221 -20.56 24.13 -14.27
C ASP A 221 -19.48 24.24 -15.35
N ALA A 222 -18.64 25.28 -15.33
CA ALA A 222 -17.62 25.53 -16.35
C ALA A 222 -16.65 24.35 -16.54
N VAL A 223 -16.30 23.64 -15.46
CA VAL A 223 -15.41 22.47 -15.52
C VAL A 223 -16.13 21.28 -16.18
N VAL A 224 -17.40 21.08 -15.85
CA VAL A 224 -18.21 19.97 -16.40
C VAL A 224 -18.43 20.18 -17.90
N GLU A 225 -18.79 21.40 -18.31
CA GLU A 225 -18.94 21.78 -19.72
C GLU A 225 -17.62 21.58 -20.49
N PHE A 226 -16.51 22.10 -19.96
CA PHE A 226 -15.18 21.97 -20.56
C PHE A 226 -14.74 20.52 -20.80
N LEU A 227 -15.07 19.62 -19.87
CA LEU A 227 -14.78 18.19 -19.99
C LEU A 227 -15.73 17.52 -21.00
N THR A 228 -16.99 17.91 -21.00
CA THR A 228 -18.02 17.36 -21.90
C THR A 228 -17.74 17.75 -23.35
N GLU A 229 -17.39 19.00 -23.63
CA GLU A 229 -17.00 19.48 -24.97
C GLU A 229 -15.78 18.74 -25.53
N ARG A 230 -14.90 18.25 -24.65
CA ARG A 230 -13.73 17.42 -25.02
C ARG A 230 -14.07 15.94 -25.21
N GLY A 231 -15.33 15.54 -25.05
CA GLY A 231 -15.77 14.15 -25.16
C GLY A 231 -15.29 13.27 -24.01
N VAL A 232 -15.02 13.84 -22.81
CA VAL A 232 -14.66 13.05 -21.64
C VAL A 232 -15.90 12.33 -21.10
N HIS A 233 -15.79 11.02 -20.86
CA HIS A 233 -16.84 10.23 -20.23
C HIS A 233 -16.83 10.48 -18.72
N LEU A 234 -17.42 11.60 -18.29
CA LEU A 234 -17.53 11.97 -16.89
C LEU A 234 -18.44 11.00 -16.13
N VAL A 235 -18.03 10.63 -14.91
CA VAL A 235 -18.86 9.93 -13.94
C VAL A 235 -19.11 10.88 -12.79
N GLN A 236 -20.35 11.32 -12.64
CA GLN A 236 -20.77 12.15 -11.51
C GLN A 236 -21.14 11.28 -10.30
N TRP A 237 -21.41 11.92 -9.17
CA TRP A 237 -21.82 11.21 -7.96
C TRP A 237 -23.06 10.33 -8.19
N SER A 238 -24.08 10.86 -8.86
CA SER A 238 -25.31 10.13 -9.19
C SER A 238 -25.07 8.95 -10.14
N ASP A 239 -24.05 9.00 -10.98
CA ASP A 239 -23.66 7.90 -11.87
C ASP A 239 -22.92 6.81 -11.08
N TRP A 240 -22.04 7.22 -10.15
CA TRP A 240 -21.41 6.29 -9.22
C TRP A 240 -22.43 5.54 -8.35
N GLU A 241 -23.49 6.21 -7.87
CA GLU A 241 -24.56 5.57 -7.11
C GLU A 241 -25.27 4.46 -7.90
N VAL A 242 -25.38 4.58 -9.22
CA VAL A 242 -25.90 3.52 -10.11
C VAL A 242 -24.97 2.32 -10.10
N LEU A 243 -23.68 2.56 -10.28
CA LEU A 243 -22.68 1.49 -10.27
C LEU A 243 -22.65 0.79 -8.89
N ASP A 244 -22.71 1.55 -7.80
CA ASP A 244 -22.78 1.00 -6.45
C ASP A 244 -24.01 0.09 -6.26
N ALA A 245 -25.20 0.58 -6.66
CA ALA A 245 -26.43 -0.19 -6.58
C ALA A 245 -26.36 -1.46 -7.44
N TYR A 246 -25.81 -1.35 -8.66
CA TYR A 246 -25.61 -2.49 -9.55
C TYR A 246 -24.68 -3.53 -8.92
N GLU A 247 -23.50 -3.13 -8.44
CA GLU A 247 -22.53 -4.05 -7.81
C GLU A 247 -23.13 -4.77 -6.59
N ARG A 248 -23.93 -4.06 -5.79
CA ARG A 248 -24.63 -4.64 -4.63
C ARG A 248 -25.70 -5.64 -5.04
N ALA A 249 -26.52 -5.31 -6.03
CA ALA A 249 -27.54 -6.20 -6.57
C ALA A 249 -26.93 -7.49 -7.16
N GLN A 250 -25.74 -7.41 -7.78
CA GLN A 250 -25.02 -8.59 -8.23
C GLN A 250 -24.50 -9.45 -7.07
N GLY A 251 -24.22 -8.86 -5.90
CA GLY A 251 -23.75 -9.58 -4.71
C GLY A 251 -24.81 -10.32 -3.93
N GLU A 252 -26.02 -9.78 -3.88
CA GLU A 252 -27.13 -10.28 -3.05
C GLU A 252 -27.46 -11.77 -3.30
N PRO A 253 -27.61 -12.27 -4.54
CA PRO A 253 -27.89 -13.68 -4.81
C PRO A 253 -26.80 -14.65 -4.30
N HIS A 254 -25.61 -14.13 -4.01
CA HIS A 254 -24.45 -14.90 -3.55
C HIS A 254 -24.13 -14.66 -2.07
N GLY A 255 -24.98 -13.91 -1.34
CA GLY A 255 -24.73 -13.56 0.06
C GLY A 255 -23.50 -12.67 0.25
N ARG A 256 -23.15 -11.87 -0.76
CA ARG A 256 -22.01 -10.94 -0.74
C ARG A 256 -22.51 -9.51 -0.67
N GLU A 257 -21.78 -8.63 0.02
CA GLU A 257 -22.10 -7.20 0.05
C GLU A 257 -22.17 -6.59 -1.36
N ARG A 258 -21.21 -6.98 -2.22
CA ARG A 258 -21.16 -6.59 -3.63
C ARG A 258 -20.31 -7.53 -4.48
N ILE A 259 -20.55 -7.52 -5.79
CA ILE A 259 -19.64 -8.02 -6.82
C ILE A 259 -19.18 -6.83 -7.64
N LYS A 260 -17.89 -6.51 -7.54
CA LYS A 260 -17.31 -5.36 -8.24
C LYS A 260 -17.27 -5.59 -9.75
N VAL A 261 -17.62 -4.56 -10.50
CA VAL A 261 -17.33 -4.48 -11.94
C VAL A 261 -15.86 -4.12 -12.09
N VAL A 262 -15.11 -4.92 -12.84
CA VAL A 262 -13.64 -4.79 -12.93
C VAL A 262 -13.19 -4.06 -14.20
N PRO A 263 -13.71 -4.37 -15.40
CA PRO A 263 -13.33 -3.63 -16.60
C PRO A 263 -13.80 -2.18 -16.51
N ARG A 264 -12.88 -1.23 -16.73
CA ARG A 264 -13.17 0.21 -16.62
C ARG A 264 -14.29 0.64 -17.57
N GLU A 265 -14.32 0.10 -18.78
CA GLU A 265 -15.34 0.40 -19.78
C GLU A 265 -16.73 -0.01 -19.30
N ASP A 266 -16.86 -1.20 -18.70
CA ASP A 266 -18.12 -1.66 -18.10
C ASP A 266 -18.54 -0.79 -16.91
N MET A 267 -17.60 -0.38 -16.06
CA MET A 267 -17.89 0.53 -14.95
C MET A 267 -18.52 1.83 -15.46
N ILE A 268 -17.94 2.42 -16.50
CA ILE A 268 -18.43 3.69 -17.09
C ILE A 268 -19.77 3.48 -17.77
N ARG A 269 -19.92 2.44 -18.59
CA ARG A 269 -21.14 2.09 -19.32
C ARG A 269 -22.33 1.93 -18.37
N ILE A 270 -22.14 1.17 -17.28
CA ILE A 270 -23.16 0.95 -16.24
C ILE A 270 -23.45 2.24 -15.47
N ALA A 271 -22.42 2.94 -15.00
CA ALA A 271 -22.59 4.18 -14.23
C ALA A 271 -23.41 5.22 -15.01
N ARG A 272 -23.16 5.33 -16.31
CA ARG A 272 -23.81 6.29 -17.20
C ARG A 272 -25.12 5.79 -17.83
N ARG A 273 -25.56 4.56 -17.52
CA ARG A 273 -26.77 3.93 -18.09
C ARG A 273 -26.77 3.89 -19.62
N GLU A 274 -25.60 3.68 -20.22
CA GLU A 274 -25.47 3.67 -21.68
C GLU A 274 -26.25 2.52 -22.35
N ASP A 275 -26.57 1.46 -21.60
CA ASP A 275 -27.40 0.34 -22.08
C ASP A 275 -28.89 0.72 -22.24
N ASP A 276 -29.40 1.61 -21.38
CA ASP A 276 -30.82 2.02 -21.33
C ASP A 276 -31.20 2.93 -22.51
N ALA A 277 -30.21 3.55 -23.17
CA ALA A 277 -30.41 4.41 -24.33
C ALA A 277 -30.70 3.63 -25.64
N THR A 278 -30.59 2.31 -25.61
CA THR A 278 -30.78 1.41 -26.76
C THR A 278 -32.06 0.55 -26.69
N ALA A 279 -32.91 0.78 -25.69
CA ALA A 279 -34.17 0.05 -25.48
C ALA A 279 -35.42 0.91 -25.80
#